data_AF-A0A259PBF6-F1
#
_entry.id   AF-A0A259PBF6-F1
#
_cell.length_a   1.000
_cell.length_b   1.000
_cell.length_c   1.000
_cell.angle_alpha   90.00
_cell.angle_beta   90.00
_cell.angle_gamma   90.00
#
_symmetry.space_group_name_H-M   'P 1'
#
loop_
_entity.id
_entity.type
_entity.pdbx_description
1 polymer ?
#
loop_
_entity_poly.entity_id
_entity_poly.type
_entity_poly.pdbx_seq_one_letter_code
_entity_poly.pdbx_strand_id
1 'polypeptide(L)' 'MTATSKPAISMIVARSRNHVIGRDNQMPWKISADLQFFKKVTMGHPVIMG' A
#
# COMPACT_ATOMS: atom_id res chain seq x y z
N MET A 1 19.92 28.75 2.20
CA MET A 1 18.62 28.31 1.65
C MET A 1 18.87 27.00 0.92
N THR A 2 18.69 25.86 1.58
CA THR A 2 18.86 24.54 0.95
C THR A 2 17.57 24.18 0.23
N ALA A 3 17.65 23.93 -1.08
CA ALA A 3 16.52 23.44 -1.86
C ALA A 3 16.16 22.03 -1.37
N THR A 4 14.96 21.87 -0.80
CA THR A 4 14.47 20.57 -0.34
C THR A 4 14.14 19.71 -1.56
N SER A 5 14.90 18.62 -1.76
CA SER A 5 14.57 17.61 -2.75
C SER A 5 13.19 17.02 -2.45
N LYS A 6 12.32 16.93 -3.45
CA LYS A 6 11.01 16.27 -3.32
C LYS A 6 11.21 14.78 -3.05
N PRO A 7 10.54 14.16 -2.06
CA PRO A 7 10.67 12.74 -1.82
C PRO A 7 10.09 11.93 -3.00
N ALA A 8 10.72 10.81 -3.33
CA ALA A 8 10.14 9.83 -4.24
C ALA A 8 8.95 9.14 -3.57
N ILE A 9 7.86 8.97 -4.31
CA ILE A 9 6.63 8.35 -3.82
C ILE A 9 6.35 7.09 -4.65
N SER A 10 6.08 5.99 -3.95
CA SER A 10 5.68 4.71 -4.54
C SER A 10 4.30 4.32 -4.04
N MET A 11 3.55 3.59 -4.86
CA MET A 11 2.22 3.08 -4.52
C MET A 11 2.22 1.56 -4.60
N ILE A 12 1.55 0.92 -3.65
CA ILE A 12 1.31 -0.52 -3.62
C ILE A 12 -0.16 -0.77 -3.32
N VAL A 13 -0.79 -1.69 -4.04
CA VAL A 13 -2.22 -2.01 -3.88
C VAL A 13 -2.51 -3.45 -4.27
N ALA A 14 -3.32 -4.13 -3.47
CA ALA A 14 -3.97 -5.38 -3.85
C ALA A 14 -5.30 -5.07 -4.56
N ARG A 15 -5.53 -5.65 -5.74
CA ARG A 15 -6.74 -5.44 -6.54
C ARG A 15 -7.32 -6.76 -7.02
N SER A 16 -8.64 -6.86 -7.01
CA SER A 16 -9.34 -7.98 -7.64
C SER A 16 -9.29 -7.90 -9.17
N ARG A 17 -9.74 -8.96 -9.85
CA ARG A 17 -9.87 -8.99 -11.33
C ARG A 17 -10.86 -7.94 -11.86
N ASN A 18 -11.86 -7.57 -11.06
CA ASN A 18 -12.83 -6.52 -11.37
C ASN A 18 -12.45 -5.15 -10.76
N HIS A 19 -11.16 -4.92 -10.48
CA HIS A 19 -10.60 -3.64 -10.03
C HIS A 19 -11.08 -3.16 -8.65
N VAL A 20 -11.71 -4.02 -7.85
CA VAL A 20 -12.09 -3.72 -6.47
C VAL A 20 -10.85 -3.77 -5.58
N ILE A 21 -10.69 -2.76 -4.73
CA ILE A 21 -9.60 -2.63 -3.73
C ILE A 21 -10.11 -2.70 -2.28
N GLY A 22 -11.43 -2.59 -2.09
CA GLY A 22 -12.10 -2.54 -0.79
C GLY A 22 -13.61 -2.58 -0.97
N ARG A 23 -14.34 -2.99 0.06
CA ARG A 23 -15.81 -2.94 0.10
C ARG A 23 -16.25 -2.67 1.54
N ASP A 24 -17.16 -1.72 1.74
CA ASP A 24 -17.73 -1.41 3.05
C ASP A 24 -16.65 -1.15 4.13
N ASN A 25 -15.62 -0.38 3.75
CA ASN A 25 -14.41 -0.07 4.54
C ASN A 25 -13.61 -1.31 5.02
N GLN A 26 -13.73 -2.42 4.31
CA GLN A 26 -13.06 -3.68 4.62
C GLN A 26 -12.36 -4.26 3.39
N MET A 27 -11.40 -5.16 3.64
CA MET A 27 -10.84 -6.02 2.60
C MET A 27 -11.83 -7.16 2.30
N PRO A 28 -12.31 -7.30 1.05
CA PRO A 28 -13.24 -8.38 0.67
C PRO A 28 -12.60 -9.78 0.70
N TRP A 29 -11.29 -9.87 0.92
CA TRP A 29 -10.51 -11.09 0.94
C TRP A 29 -9.63 -11.17 2.18
N LYS A 30 -9.25 -12.40 2.54
CA LYS A 30 -8.30 -12.69 3.61
C LYS A 30 -7.18 -13.58 3.07
N ILE A 31 -6.11 -12.94 2.57
CA ILE A 31 -4.97 -13.62 1.97
C ILE A 31 -3.72 -13.27 2.80
N SER A 32 -3.33 -14.18 3.70
CA SER A 32 -2.20 -13.93 4.61
C SER A 32 -0.89 -13.64 3.88
N ALA A 33 -0.67 -14.26 2.72
CA ALA A 33 0.52 -14.04 1.90
C ALA A 33 0.59 -12.60 1.34
N ASP A 34 -0.55 -11.99 1.02
CA ASP A 34 -0.63 -10.61 0.51
C ASP A 34 -0.22 -9.60 1.60
N LEU A 35 -0.74 -9.77 2.82
CA LEU A 35 -0.35 -8.95 3.98
C LEU A 35 1.13 -9.14 4.36
N GLN A 36 1.66 -10.35 4.27
CA GLN A 36 3.09 -10.61 4.48
C GLN A 36 3.96 -9.92 3.43
N PHE A 37 3.55 -9.94 2.16
CA PHE A 37 4.22 -9.23 1.09
C PHE A 37 4.18 -7.72 1.30
N PHE A 38 3.01 -7.15 1.59
CA PHE A 38 2.84 -5.72 1.90
C PHE A 38 3.77 -5.30 3.03
N LYS A 39 3.82 -6.07 4.13
CA LYS A 39 4.74 -5.81 5.24
C LYS A 39 6.20 -5.85 4.78
N LYS A 40 6.59 -6.87 4.02
CA LYS A 40 7.98 -7.05 3.54
C LYS A 40 8.45 -5.85 2.69
N VAL A 41 7.60 -5.35 1.79
CA VAL A 41 7.99 -4.30 0.84
C VAL A 41 7.85 -2.88 1.38
N THR A 42 7.01 -2.67 2.39
CA THR A 42 6.85 -1.36 3.03
C THR A 42 7.74 -1.18 4.27
N MET A 43 8.31 -2.25 4.81
CA MET A 43 9.20 -2.18 5.97
C MET A 43 10.34 -1.18 5.72
N GLY A 44 10.63 -0.34 6.72
CA GLY A 44 11.67 0.68 6.64
C GLY A 44 11.27 1.97 5.89
N HIS A 45 10.05 2.05 5.36
CA HIS A 45 9.53 3.24 4.69
C HIS A 45 8.32 3.80 5.45
N PRO A 46 8.10 5.13 5.42
CA PRO A 46 6.84 5.71 5.89
C PRO A 46 5.68 5.18 5.03
N VAL A 47 4.64 4.67 5.69
CA VAL A 47 3.40 4.25 5.03
C VAL A 47 2.35 5.32 5.25
N ILE A 48 1.82 5.86 4.16
CA ILE A 48 0.70 6.79 4.17
C ILE A 48 -0.56 5.99 3.86
N MET A 49 -1.52 6.01 4.77
CA MET A 49 -2.86 5.46 4.56
C MET A 49 -3.86 6.63 4.58
N GLY A 50 -4.90 6.52 3.74
CA GLY A 50 -6.01 7.48 3.70
C GLY A 50 -7.01 7.27 4.82
#